data_AF-A0A1Q2KYW4-F1
#
_entry.id   AF-A0A1Q2KYW4-F1
#
_cell.length_a   1.000
_cell.length_b   1.000
_cell.length_c   1.000
_cell.angle_alpha   90.00
_cell.angle_beta   90.00
_cell.angle_gamma   90.00
#
_symmetry.space_group_name_H-M   'P 1'
#
loop_
_entity.id
_entity.type
_entity.pdbx_description
1 polymer ?
#
loop_
_entity_poly.entity_id
_entity_poly.type
_entity_poly.pdbx_seq_one_letter_code
_entity_poly.pdbx_strand_id
1 'polypeptide(L)'
;MNIKKKQESVYIDAGQHELVIKQRYQVLSYLNDILLGVLYLIGSILFLSDVSQTIAISFFIGGSILMIARAVINIAKGIHLKRISN
;
A
#
# COMPACT_ATOMS: atom_id res chain seq x y z
N MET A 1 -5.30 10.32 38.43
CA MET A 1 -4.09 9.59 37.99
C MET A 1 -4.51 8.53 36.99
N ASN A 2 -4.14 8.73 35.72
CA ASN A 2 -4.27 7.91 34.50
C ASN A 2 -5.36 6.81 34.40
N ILE A 3 -6.42 7.11 33.67
CA ILE A 3 -7.32 6.12 33.06
C ILE A 3 -6.58 5.54 31.85
N LYS A 4 -6.02 4.33 31.99
CA LYS A 4 -5.60 3.51 30.84
C LYS A 4 -6.84 3.23 30.01
N LYS A 5 -7.03 3.98 28.92
CA LYS A 5 -7.97 3.66 27.84
C LYS A 5 -7.51 2.34 27.24
N LYS A 6 -8.02 1.23 27.79
CA LYS A 6 -7.94 -0.09 27.19
C LYS A 6 -8.65 0.06 25.84
N GLN A 7 -7.86 0.14 24.78
CA GLN A 7 -8.40 0.05 23.43
C GLN A 7 -8.98 -1.36 23.34
N GLU A 8 -10.29 -1.44 23.61
CA GLU A 8 -11.12 -2.56 23.23
C GLU A 8 -11.01 -2.63 21.70
N SER A 9 -9.99 -3.35 21.24
CA SER A 9 -9.97 -3.86 19.89
C SER A 9 -11.19 -4.74 19.79
N VAL A 10 -12.29 -4.17 19.30
CA VAL A 10 -13.51 -4.90 19.00
C VAL A 10 -13.10 -5.98 18.00
N TYR A 11 -12.92 -7.20 18.51
CA TYR A 11 -12.85 -8.40 17.69
C TYR A 11 -14.25 -8.59 17.14
N ILE A 12 -14.56 -7.87 16.06
CA ILE A 12 -15.71 -8.18 15.25
C ILE A 12 -15.37 -9.53 14.64
N ASP A 13 -16.08 -10.57 15.06
CA ASP A 13 -16.18 -11.87 14.40
C ASP A 13 -16.92 -11.65 13.07
N ALA A 14 -16.25 -10.90 12.21
CA ALA A 14 -16.67 -10.51 10.90
C ALA A 14 -16.49 -11.75 10.04
N GLY A 15 -17.60 -12.45 9.81
CA GLY A 15 -17.66 -13.75 9.17
C GLY A 15 -16.68 -13.88 8.00
N GLN A 16 -16.17 -15.10 7.82
CA GLN A 16 -15.05 -15.50 6.95
C GLN A 16 -14.97 -14.79 5.58
N HIS A 17 -16.08 -14.27 5.03
CA HIS A 17 -16.10 -13.43 3.82
C HIS A 17 -15.47 -12.02 3.97
N GLU A 18 -15.67 -11.30 5.07
CA GLU A 18 -15.06 -9.97 5.27
C GLU A 18 -13.53 -10.06 5.46
N LEU A 19 -13.07 -11.13 6.11
CA LEU A 19 -11.64 -11.45 6.27
C LEU A 19 -10.95 -11.71 4.92
N VAL A 20 -11.60 -12.45 4.02
CA VAL A 20 -11.05 -12.76 2.69
C VAL A 20 -10.91 -11.50 1.83
N ILE A 21 -11.88 -10.58 1.89
CA ILE A 21 -11.81 -9.32 1.13
C ILE A 21 -10.69 -8.43 1.67
N LYS A 22 -10.60 -8.24 2.98
CA LYS A 22 -9.51 -7.47 3.62
C LYS A 22 -8.13 -8.02 3.26
N GLN A 23 -7.94 -9.34 3.35
CA GLN A 23 -6.66 -9.97 3.04
C GLN A 23 -6.25 -9.76 1.58
N ARG A 24 -7.17 -9.89 0.61
CA ARG A 24 -6.85 -9.67 -0.81
C ARG A 24 -6.37 -8.25 -1.08
N TYR A 25 -7.09 -7.26 -0.57
CA TYR A 25 -6.70 -5.85 -0.71
C TYR A 25 -5.39 -5.53 0.02
N GLN A 26 -5.11 -6.19 1.14
CA GLN A 26 -3.87 -6.04 1.88
C GLN A 26 -2.68 -6.62 1.12
N VAL A 27 -2.81 -7.85 0.58
CA VAL A 27 -1.78 -8.47 -0.26
C VAL A 27 -1.48 -7.63 -1.50
N LEU A 28 -2.50 -7.12 -2.20
CA LEU A 28 -2.31 -6.23 -3.36
C LEU A 28 -1.52 -4.96 -3.01
N SER A 29 -1.77 -4.38 -1.84
CA SER A 29 -1.02 -3.19 -1.40
C SER A 29 0.42 -3.52 -1.05
N TYR A 30 0.69 -4.66 -0.41
CA TYR A 30 2.07 -5.06 -0.12
C TYR A 30 2.85 -5.39 -1.39
N LEU A 31 2.22 -6.05 -2.36
CA LEU A 31 2.82 -6.29 -3.67
C LEU A 31 3.13 -4.98 -4.40
N ASN A 32 2.21 -4.01 -4.37
CA ASN A 32 2.45 -2.68 -4.91
C ASN A 32 3.63 -1.99 -4.24
N ASP A 33 3.76 -2.09 -2.91
CA ASP A 33 4.85 -1.47 -2.14
C ASP A 33 6.21 -2.09 -2.47
N ILE A 34 6.25 -3.40 -2.67
CA ILE A 34 7.46 -4.10 -3.11
C ILE A 34 7.85 -3.65 -4.52
N LEU A 35 6.89 -3.62 -5.46
CA LEU A 35 7.15 -3.20 -6.83
C LEU A 35 7.62 -1.73 -6.90
N LEU A 36 6.99 -0.86 -6.11
CA LEU A 36 7.41 0.52 -5.91
C LEU A 36 8.88 0.59 -5.48
N GLY A 37 9.24 -0.14 -4.42
CA GLY A 37 10.61 -0.18 -3.91
C GLY A 37 11.61 -0.69 -4.94
N VAL A 38 11.26 -1.75 -5.67
CA VAL A 38 12.10 -2.32 -6.73
C VAL A 38 12.32 -1.34 -7.88
N LEU A 39 11.27 -0.65 -8.36
CA LEU A 39 11.43 0.36 -9.42
C LEU A 39 12.35 1.50 -8.97
N TYR A 40 12.16 2.03 -7.76
CA TYR A 40 13.04 3.09 -7.24
C TYR A 40 14.47 2.60 -7.04
N LEU A 41 14.67 1.37 -6.57
CA LEU A 41 16.00 0.79 -6.41
C LEU A 41 16.71 0.64 -7.76
N ILE A 42 16.04 0.08 -8.76
CA ILE A 42 16.58 -0.07 -10.11
C ILE A 42 16.86 1.31 -10.71
N GLY A 43 15.90 2.24 -10.64
CA GLY A 43 16.09 3.61 -11.11
C GLY A 43 17.29 4.29 -10.45
N SER A 44 17.51 4.07 -9.15
CA SER A 44 18.66 4.60 -8.42
C SER A 44 19.98 4.02 -8.90
N ILE A 45 20.07 2.69 -9.06
CA ILE A 45 21.28 2.04 -9.58
C ILE A 45 21.59 2.54 -11.01
N LEU A 46 20.57 2.63 -11.87
CA LEU A 46 20.72 3.13 -13.23
C LEU A 46 21.13 4.61 -13.26
N PHE A 47 20.59 5.43 -12.36
CA PHE A 47 20.91 6.85 -12.25
C PHE A 47 22.36 7.10 -11.80
N LEU A 48 22.93 6.19 -11.02
CA LEU A 48 24.33 6.22 -10.60
C LEU A 48 25.30 5.67 -11.66
N SER A 49 24.78 4.99 -12.69
CA SER A 49 25.57 4.37 -13.76
C SER A 49 25.65 5.30 -14.97
N ASP A 50 26.53 5.01 -15.93
CA ASP A 50 26.63 5.74 -17.20
C ASP A 50 25.46 5.45 -18.19
N VAL A 51 24.34 4.94 -17.69
CA VAL A 51 23.14 4.67 -18.48
C VAL A 51 22.41 5.99 -18.78
N SER A 52 21.70 6.05 -19.91
CA SER A 52 20.87 7.22 -20.24
C SER A 52 19.97 7.62 -19.09
N GLN A 53 20.07 8.89 -18.68
CA GLN A 53 19.30 9.47 -17.59
C GLN A 53 17.78 9.35 -17.84
N THR A 54 17.35 9.37 -19.11
CA THR A 54 15.95 9.16 -19.50
C THR A 54 15.44 7.78 -19.06
N ILE A 55 16.28 6.74 -19.16
CA ILE A 55 15.92 5.38 -18.74
C ILE A 55 15.78 5.34 -17.22
N ALA A 56 16.76 5.86 -16.48
CA ALA A 56 16.72 5.90 -15.02
C ALA A 56 15.51 6.67 -14.48
N ILE A 57 15.22 7.85 -15.05
CA ILE A 57 14.07 8.67 -14.69
C ILE A 57 12.75 7.96 -14.98
N SER A 58 12.67 7.18 -16.07
CA SER A 58 11.46 6.42 -16.40
C SER A 58 11.09 5.41 -15.30
N PHE A 59 12.08 4.78 -14.65
CA PHE A 59 11.85 3.92 -13.48
C PHE A 59 11.30 4.70 -12.28
N PHE A 60 11.82 5.90 -12.01
CA PHE A 60 11.31 6.76 -10.95
C PHE A 60 9.88 7.27 -11.22
N ILE A 61 9.55 7.58 -12.48
CA ILE A 61 8.19 7.95 -12.88
C ILE A 61 7.25 6.76 -12.69
N GLY A 62 7.64 5.56 -13.14
CA GLY A 62 6.88 4.33 -12.91
C GLY A 62 6.64 4.05 -11.43
N GLY A 63 7.68 4.20 -10.60
CA GLY A 63 7.56 4.12 -9.15
C GLY A 63 6.60 5.17 -8.59
N SER A 64 6.69 6.43 -9.03
CA SER A 64 5.79 7.51 -8.59
C SER A 64 4.32 7.19 -8.87
N ILE A 65 4.02 6.60 -10.03
CA ILE A 65 2.67 6.13 -10.37
C ILE A 65 2.20 5.04 -9.40
N LEU A 66 3.06 4.05 -9.08
CA LEU A 66 2.73 3.02 -8.08
C LEU A 66 2.53 3.60 -6.68
N MET A 67 3.24 4.67 -6.33
CA MET A 67 3.06 5.36 -5.06
C MET A 67 1.66 5.98 -4.97
N ILE A 68 1.17 6.59 -6.06
CA ILE A 68 -0.19 7.12 -6.15
C ILE A 68 -1.21 5.99 -6.10
N ALA A 69 -0.98 4.90 -6.85
CA ALA A 69 -1.86 3.73 -6.84
C ALA A 69 -2.05 3.15 -5.42
N ARG A 70 -0.97 3.10 -4.62
CA ARG A 70 -1.02 2.72 -3.19
C ARG A 70 -2.01 3.56 -2.40
N ALA A 71 -1.92 4.89 -2.55
CA ALA A 71 -2.79 5.82 -1.83
C ALA A 71 -4.27 5.59 -2.20
N VAL A 72 -4.55 5.42 -3.50
CA VAL A 72 -5.90 5.12 -4.00
C VAL A 72 -6.43 3.80 -3.42
N ILE A 73 -5.61 2.73 -3.43
CA ILE A 73 -5.98 1.43 -2.87
C ILE A 73 -6.29 1.55 -1.36
N ASN A 74 -5.49 2.29 -0.60
CA ASN A 74 -5.72 2.45 0.84
C ASN A 74 -6.96 3.30 1.16
N ILE A 75 -7.23 4.35 0.38
CA ILE A 75 -8.46 5.14 0.48
C ILE A 75 -9.69 4.26 0.17
N ALA A 76 -9.64 3.49 -0.92
CA ALA A 76 -10.72 2.59 -1.31
C ALA A 76 -11.02 1.53 -0.24
N LYS A 77 -9.98 0.95 0.39
CA LYS A 77 -10.13 0.06 1.54
C LYS A 77 -10.85 0.74 2.70
N GLY A 78 -10.45 1.97 3.05
CA GLY A 78 -11.06 2.73 4.15
C GLY A 78 -12.55 2.99 3.93
N ILE A 79 -12.93 3.33 2.70
CA ILE A 79 -14.34 3.56 2.34
C ILE A 79 -15.14 2.25 2.37
N HIS A 80 -14.60 1.16 1.83
CA HIS A 80 -15.29 -0.13 1.78
C HIS A 80 -15.54 -0.70 3.19
N LEU A 81 -14.55 -0.64 4.09
CA LEU A 81 -14.71 -1.04 5.49
C LEU A 81 -15.77 -0.22 6.22
N LYS A 82 -15.78 1.10 6.01
CA LYS A 82 -16.73 1.99 6.67
C LYS A 82 -18.18 1.74 6.24
N ARG A 83 -18.38 1.26 5.01
CA ARG A 83 -19.70 0.92 4.47
C ARG A 83 -20.25 -0.41 4.99
N ILE A 84 -19.39 -1.36 5.36
CA ILE A 84 -19.83 -2.67 5.88
C ILE A 84 -20.09 -2.61 7.40
N SER A 85 -19.45 -1.67 8.11
CA SER A 85 -19.63 -1.48 9.57
C SER A 85 -20.89 -0.68 9.97
N ASN A 86 -21.74 -0.25 9.03
CA ASN A 86 -22.93 0.56 9.28
C ASN A 86 -24.16 -0.07 8.63
#